data_AF-A0A356SYD7-F1
#
_entry.id   AF-A0A356SYD7-F1
#
_cell.length_a   1.000
_cell.length_b   1.000
_cell.length_c   1.000
_cell.angle_alpha   90.00
_cell.angle_beta   90.00
_cell.angle_gamma   90.00
#
_symmetry.space_group_name_H-M   'P 1'
#
loop_
_entity.id
_entity.type
_entity.pdbx_description
1 polymer ?
#
loop_
_entity_poly.entity_id
_entity_poly.type
_entity_poly.pdbx_seq_one_letter_code
_entity_poly.pdbx_strand_id
1 'polypeptide(L)'
;PPERIALRMDHALPAHAELRCVRCHRGAGLSERVEDHLIPREDSCQPCHAEDLDREAPDRATRCATCHVGFGERDEQLVPASEFPTARLRFSHRTHVENGMRCLTCHEGVGQVGVATRANLPTMRQCFECHGPPGFAAEASAPAQCETCHLTRPDGMLRTRFPEGELNPPDWLFSARHDHEWLVRHRWGGADQGSLCAECHQESDCVDCHDGR
;
A
#
# COMPACT_ATOMS: atom_id res chain seq x y z
N PRO A 1 4.65 11.61 -2.04
CA PRO A 1 5.85 11.28 -2.84
C PRO A 1 5.44 10.63 -4.17
N PRO A 2 6.12 10.94 -5.28
CA PRO A 2 5.97 10.16 -6.50
C PRO A 2 6.52 8.75 -6.29
N GLU A 3 5.88 7.76 -6.92
CA GLU A 3 6.42 6.41 -7.02
C GLU A 3 7.57 6.41 -8.04
N ARG A 4 8.67 5.75 -7.71
CA ARG A 4 9.75 5.46 -8.66
C ARG A 4 10.12 4.00 -8.56
N ILE A 5 9.96 3.27 -9.65
CA ILE A 5 10.33 1.86 -9.72
C ILE A 5 11.61 1.75 -10.54
N ALA A 6 12.68 1.32 -9.89
CA ALA A 6 14.00 1.17 -10.49
C ALA A 6 14.36 -0.28 -10.83
N LEU A 7 13.45 -1.23 -10.56
CA LEU A 7 13.63 -2.63 -10.86
C LEU A 7 12.58 -3.09 -11.89
N ARG A 8 13.04 -3.57 -13.03
CA ARG A 8 12.25 -4.20 -14.07
C ARG A 8 12.04 -5.67 -13.72
N MET A 9 10.99 -5.94 -12.94
CA MET A 9 10.51 -7.28 -12.64
C MET A 9 9.16 -7.47 -13.32
N ASP A 10 9.05 -8.46 -14.20
CA ASP A 10 7.83 -8.78 -14.94
C ASP A 10 7.08 -9.92 -14.24
N HIS A 11 5.91 -9.65 -13.64
CA HIS A 11 5.10 -10.70 -12.98
C HIS A 11 4.26 -11.52 -13.96
N ALA A 12 4.02 -11.02 -15.18
CA ALA A 12 3.27 -11.68 -16.23
C ALA A 12 4.15 -12.65 -17.05
N LEU A 13 5.48 -12.55 -16.92
CA LEU A 13 6.40 -13.52 -17.50
C LEU A 13 6.07 -14.93 -16.97
N PRO A 14 5.80 -15.93 -17.83
CA PRO A 14 5.36 -17.26 -17.38
C PRO A 14 6.29 -17.90 -16.35
N ALA A 15 7.61 -17.77 -16.54
CA ALA A 15 8.62 -18.29 -15.61
C ALA A 15 8.56 -17.65 -14.22
N HIS A 16 8.06 -16.41 -14.10
CA HIS A 16 7.87 -15.73 -12.81
C HIS A 16 6.49 -15.99 -12.22
N ALA A 17 5.44 -16.00 -13.04
CA ALA A 17 4.06 -16.19 -12.61
C ALA A 17 3.81 -17.55 -11.92
N GLU A 18 4.59 -18.57 -12.28
CA GLU A 18 4.52 -19.91 -11.67
C GLU A 18 5.22 -20.01 -10.31
N LEU A 19 6.02 -19.01 -9.93
CA LEU A 19 6.76 -19.02 -8.68
C LEU A 19 5.88 -18.63 -7.49
N ARG A 20 6.14 -19.25 -6.33
CA ARG A 20 5.55 -18.79 -5.06
C ARG A 20 6.02 -17.36 -4.77
N CYS A 21 5.12 -16.44 -4.44
CA CYS A 21 5.43 -15.01 -4.19
C CYS A 21 6.61 -14.82 -3.21
N VAL A 22 6.62 -15.58 -2.11
CA VAL A 22 7.67 -15.51 -1.07
C VAL A 22 9.05 -15.97 -1.51
N ARG A 23 9.19 -16.54 -2.71
CA ARG A 23 10.50 -16.83 -3.32
C ARG A 23 11.28 -15.54 -3.57
N CYS A 24 10.59 -14.50 -4.06
CA CYS A 24 11.20 -13.20 -4.34
C CYS A 24 10.91 -12.19 -3.23
N HIS A 25 9.69 -12.20 -2.68
CA HIS A 25 9.30 -11.36 -1.54
C HIS A 25 9.67 -12.04 -0.21
N ARG A 26 10.97 -12.28 0.00
CA ARG A 26 11.46 -13.00 1.17
C ARG A 26 11.07 -12.24 2.45
N GLY A 27 10.51 -12.98 3.42
CA GLY A 27 10.07 -12.41 4.69
C GLY A 27 8.69 -11.76 4.64
N ALA A 28 8.03 -11.67 3.47
CA ALA A 28 6.72 -11.03 3.37
C ALA A 28 5.69 -11.71 4.28
N GLY A 29 5.63 -13.05 4.32
CA GLY A 29 4.70 -13.76 5.20
C GLY A 29 5.01 -13.67 6.71
N LEU A 30 6.14 -13.05 7.09
CA LEU A 30 6.56 -12.90 8.49
C LEU A 30 6.61 -11.44 8.93
N SER A 31 6.41 -10.49 8.00
CA SER A 31 6.45 -9.07 8.30
C SER A 31 5.29 -8.64 9.18
N GLU A 32 5.60 -7.89 10.22
CA GLU A 32 4.63 -7.35 11.19
C GLU A 32 4.39 -5.85 11.00
N ARG A 33 5.03 -5.24 9.99
CA ARG A 33 5.06 -3.79 9.79
C ARG A 33 4.83 -3.45 8.33
N VAL A 34 3.99 -2.44 8.07
CA VAL A 34 3.74 -1.96 6.71
C VAL A 34 4.95 -1.25 6.10
N GLU A 35 5.86 -0.74 6.94
CA GLU A 35 7.05 -0.01 6.47
C GLU A 35 8.16 -0.95 5.98
N ASP A 36 8.03 -2.26 6.16
CA ASP A 36 9.04 -3.21 5.75
C ASP A 36 9.20 -3.20 4.22
N HIS A 37 10.44 -3.02 3.75
CA HIS A 37 10.75 -3.06 2.32
C HIS A 37 10.83 -4.52 1.85
N LEU A 38 9.67 -5.08 1.50
CA LEU A 38 9.49 -6.46 1.06
C LEU A 38 9.65 -6.64 -0.46
N ILE A 39 10.28 -5.69 -1.13
CA ILE A 39 10.68 -5.84 -2.53
C ILE A 39 11.85 -6.83 -2.65
N PRO A 40 11.95 -7.60 -3.74
CA PRO A 40 13.03 -8.55 -3.92
C PRO A 40 14.41 -7.86 -3.87
N ARG A 41 15.38 -8.57 -3.30
CA ARG A 41 16.79 -8.18 -3.31
C ARG A 41 17.55 -9.05 -4.31
N GLU A 42 18.78 -8.67 -4.66
CA GLU A 42 19.62 -9.38 -5.64
C GLU A 42 19.74 -10.89 -5.34
N ASP A 43 19.82 -11.25 -4.06
CA ASP A 43 19.90 -12.64 -3.57
C ASP A 43 18.67 -13.49 -3.90
N SER A 44 17.55 -12.85 -4.24
CA SER A 44 16.31 -13.51 -4.65
C SER A 44 16.35 -13.90 -6.14
N CYS A 45 17.13 -13.16 -6.94
CA CYS A 45 17.31 -13.40 -8.37
C CYS A 45 18.46 -14.37 -8.65
N GLN A 46 19.52 -14.34 -7.83
CA GLN A 46 20.74 -15.15 -7.99
C GLN A 46 20.55 -16.64 -8.26
N PRO A 47 19.58 -17.36 -7.65
CA PRO A 47 19.39 -18.77 -7.92
C PRO A 47 19.02 -19.12 -9.37
N CYS A 48 18.54 -18.16 -10.16
CA CYS A 48 18.13 -18.36 -11.55
C CYS A 48 18.92 -17.45 -12.52
N HIS A 49 19.30 -16.25 -12.08
CA HIS A 49 19.98 -15.22 -12.88
C HIS A 49 21.46 -15.07 -12.53
N ALA A 50 22.14 -16.15 -12.12
CA ALA A 50 23.52 -16.09 -11.66
C ALA A 50 24.49 -15.51 -12.70
N GLU A 51 24.30 -15.85 -13.98
CA GLU A 51 25.10 -15.32 -15.09
C GLU A 51 24.83 -13.83 -15.32
N ASP A 52 23.57 -13.40 -15.23
CA ASP A 52 23.17 -11.99 -15.39
C ASP A 52 23.71 -11.10 -14.25
N LEU A 53 23.99 -11.69 -13.08
CA LEU A 53 24.48 -11.01 -11.89
C LEU A 53 26.01 -11.08 -11.71
N ASP A 54 26.74 -11.62 -12.70
CA ASP A 54 28.19 -11.65 -12.68
C ASP A 54 28.76 -10.22 -12.83
N ARG A 55 29.35 -9.71 -11.75
CA ARG A 55 29.93 -8.35 -11.67
C ARG A 55 31.26 -8.22 -12.42
N GLU A 56 31.92 -9.35 -12.70
CA GLU A 56 33.16 -9.41 -13.44
C GLU A 56 32.93 -9.62 -14.95
N ALA A 57 31.67 -9.80 -15.37
CA ALA A 57 31.33 -9.96 -16.77
C ALA A 57 31.74 -8.72 -17.59
N PRO A 58 32.35 -8.89 -18.78
CA PRO A 58 32.78 -7.78 -19.62
C PRO A 58 31.62 -6.90 -20.11
N ASP A 59 30.41 -7.45 -20.18
CA ASP A 59 29.16 -6.79 -20.56
C ASP A 59 28.25 -6.48 -19.35
N ARG A 60 28.80 -6.42 -18.13
CA ARG A 60 28.05 -6.15 -16.88
C ARG A 60 27.12 -4.95 -16.99
N ALA A 61 27.53 -3.89 -17.69
CA ALA A 61 26.75 -2.65 -17.79
C ALA A 61 25.37 -2.93 -18.43
N THR A 62 25.38 -3.67 -19.53
CA THR A 62 24.17 -4.11 -20.23
C THR A 62 23.35 -5.09 -19.39
N ARG A 63 24.00 -6.05 -18.73
CA ARG A 63 23.31 -7.05 -17.90
C ARG A 63 22.57 -6.42 -16.73
N CYS A 64 23.24 -5.54 -15.98
CA CYS A 64 22.65 -4.82 -14.87
C CYS A 64 21.50 -3.89 -15.35
N ALA A 65 21.65 -3.22 -16.50
CA ALA A 65 20.61 -2.36 -17.07
C ALA A 65 19.35 -3.11 -17.55
N THR A 66 19.44 -4.44 -17.78
CA THR A 66 18.28 -5.29 -18.06
C THR A 66 17.27 -5.25 -16.91
N CYS A 67 17.76 -5.34 -15.67
CA CYS A 67 16.93 -5.33 -14.47
C CYS A 67 16.82 -3.95 -13.84
N HIS A 68 17.89 -3.16 -13.82
CA HIS A 68 17.92 -1.87 -13.14
C HIS A 68 17.65 -0.71 -14.09
N VAL A 69 16.45 -0.12 -13.96
CA VAL A 69 16.02 1.00 -14.80
C VAL A 69 16.87 2.23 -14.48
N GLY A 70 17.56 2.76 -15.48
CA GLY A 70 18.46 3.91 -15.36
C GLY A 70 19.88 3.58 -14.87
N PHE A 71 20.24 2.29 -14.76
CA PHE A 71 21.61 1.89 -14.44
C PHE A 71 22.58 2.30 -15.56
N GLY A 72 23.76 2.80 -15.18
CA GLY A 72 24.79 3.25 -16.12
C GLY A 72 24.54 4.62 -16.77
N GLU A 73 23.36 5.22 -16.62
CA GLU A 73 23.08 6.56 -17.20
C GLU A 73 23.85 7.69 -16.50
N ARG A 74 24.17 7.53 -15.21
CA ARG A 74 24.92 8.51 -14.40
C ARG A 74 26.20 7.93 -13.84
N ASP A 75 26.14 6.71 -13.33
CA ASP A 75 27.23 6.01 -12.68
C ASP A 75 27.02 4.49 -12.80
N GLU A 76 27.99 3.79 -13.37
CA GLU A 76 27.97 2.33 -13.54
C GLU A 76 28.28 1.55 -12.25
N GLN A 77 28.49 2.24 -11.13
CA GLN A 77 28.68 1.64 -9.80
C GLN A 77 27.42 1.77 -8.92
N LEU A 78 26.45 2.59 -9.33
CA LEU A 78 25.26 2.89 -8.53
C LEU A 78 24.02 2.26 -9.14
N VAL A 79 23.43 1.32 -8.39
CA VAL A 79 22.11 0.77 -8.70
C VAL A 79 21.04 1.75 -8.26
N PRO A 80 20.18 2.25 -9.17
CA PRO A 80 19.08 3.13 -8.78
C PRO A 80 18.11 2.41 -7.82
N ALA A 81 17.73 3.08 -6.74
CA ALA A 81 16.78 2.53 -5.77
C ALA A 81 15.33 2.79 -6.20
N SER A 82 14.47 1.79 -5.97
CA SER A 82 13.01 1.99 -6.02
C SER A 82 12.57 2.77 -4.78
N GLU A 83 11.68 3.75 -4.98
CA GLU A 83 11.11 4.58 -3.92
C GLU A 83 9.60 4.51 -3.98
N PHE A 84 9.00 4.25 -2.83
CA PHE A 84 7.56 4.19 -2.65
C PHE A 84 7.14 5.19 -1.57
N PRO A 85 5.95 5.78 -1.71
CA PRO A 85 5.38 6.57 -0.64
C PRO A 85 5.23 5.77 0.65
N THR A 86 5.55 6.41 1.76
CA THR A 86 5.34 5.87 3.11
C THR A 86 3.88 5.47 3.29
N ALA A 87 3.64 4.21 3.65
CA ALA A 87 2.33 3.77 4.08
C ALA A 87 2.04 4.35 5.47
N ARG A 88 0.88 4.99 5.65
CA ARG A 88 0.46 5.65 6.89
C ARG A 88 -0.61 4.83 7.61
N LEU A 89 -0.35 3.54 7.79
CA LEU A 89 -1.28 2.60 8.41
C LEU A 89 -0.53 1.54 9.22
N ARG A 90 -1.25 0.81 10.06
CA ARG A 90 -0.80 -0.37 10.79
C ARG A 90 -1.24 -1.59 10.01
N PHE A 91 -0.30 -2.45 9.65
CA PHE A 91 -0.59 -3.70 8.97
C PHE A 91 0.51 -4.72 9.25
N SER A 92 0.10 -5.98 9.39
CA SER A 92 0.96 -7.12 9.64
C SER A 92 0.62 -8.23 8.64
N HIS A 93 1.52 -8.52 7.71
CA HIS A 93 1.35 -9.67 6.81
C HIS A 93 1.27 -10.97 7.61
N ARG A 94 2.11 -11.11 8.64
CA ARG A 94 2.17 -12.29 9.50
C ARG A 94 0.80 -12.65 10.06
N THR A 95 0.11 -11.67 10.67
CA THR A 95 -1.23 -11.87 11.23
C THR A 95 -2.20 -12.38 10.18
N HIS A 96 -2.20 -11.80 8.98
CA HIS A 96 -3.13 -12.22 7.92
C HIS A 96 -2.79 -13.62 7.39
N VAL A 97 -1.51 -13.92 7.15
CA VAL A 97 -1.05 -15.21 6.64
C VAL A 97 -1.29 -16.33 7.67
N GLU A 98 -1.04 -16.08 8.96
CA GLU A 98 -1.33 -17.04 10.04
C GLU A 98 -2.82 -17.34 10.17
N ASN A 99 -3.70 -16.39 9.79
CA ASN A 99 -5.14 -16.58 9.72
C ASN A 99 -5.63 -17.12 8.35
N GLY A 100 -4.74 -17.66 7.52
CA GLY A 100 -5.08 -18.36 6.29
C GLY A 100 -5.29 -17.46 5.05
N MET A 101 -4.97 -16.17 5.14
CA MET A 101 -5.08 -15.26 4.00
C MET A 101 -4.00 -15.55 2.95
N ARG A 102 -4.40 -15.55 1.67
CA ARG A 102 -3.50 -15.78 0.54
C ARG A 102 -3.03 -14.44 -0.05
N CYS A 103 -1.81 -14.40 -0.56
CA CYS A 103 -1.22 -13.17 -1.13
C CYS A 103 -2.13 -12.52 -2.19
N LEU A 104 -2.66 -13.34 -3.10
CA LEU A 104 -3.50 -12.90 -4.22
C LEU A 104 -4.92 -12.49 -3.80
N THR A 105 -5.32 -12.71 -2.54
CA THR A 105 -6.59 -12.18 -2.04
C THR A 105 -6.53 -10.65 -1.97
N CYS A 106 -5.38 -10.08 -1.59
CA CYS A 106 -5.22 -8.64 -1.47
C CYS A 106 -4.43 -8.05 -2.66
N HIS A 107 -3.42 -8.77 -3.18
CA HIS A 107 -2.65 -8.40 -4.36
C HIS A 107 -3.29 -8.93 -5.65
N GLU A 108 -4.55 -8.58 -5.85
CA GLU A 108 -5.33 -9.02 -7.00
C GLU A 108 -4.67 -8.62 -8.33
N GLY A 109 -4.65 -9.54 -9.30
CA GLY A 109 -4.15 -9.28 -10.64
C GLY A 109 -2.63 -9.06 -10.76
N VAL A 110 -1.87 -9.10 -9.66
CA VAL A 110 -0.41 -8.82 -9.71
C VAL A 110 0.35 -9.82 -10.59
N GLY A 111 -0.10 -11.07 -10.69
CA GLY A 111 0.51 -12.08 -11.57
C GLY A 111 0.24 -11.87 -13.07
N GLN A 112 -0.50 -10.83 -13.45
CA GLN A 112 -0.87 -10.54 -14.84
C GLN A 112 -0.32 -9.19 -15.32
N VAL A 113 0.46 -8.50 -14.49
CA VAL A 113 1.10 -7.24 -14.88
C VAL A 113 2.58 -7.46 -15.11
N GLY A 114 3.19 -6.61 -15.94
CA GLY A 114 4.65 -6.57 -16.04
C GLY A 114 5.25 -6.07 -14.72
N VAL A 115 5.58 -4.78 -14.70
CA VAL A 115 6.04 -4.13 -13.47
C VAL A 115 4.84 -3.83 -12.57
N ALA A 116 4.83 -4.43 -11.38
CA ALA A 116 3.83 -4.13 -10.36
C ALA A 116 4.04 -2.72 -9.80
N THR A 117 2.94 -1.98 -9.61
CA THR A 117 2.94 -0.60 -9.11
C THR A 117 2.05 -0.50 -7.87
N ARG A 118 1.92 0.71 -7.31
CA ARG A 118 0.92 1.03 -6.29
C ARG A 118 -0.51 0.64 -6.68
N ALA A 119 -0.84 0.54 -7.97
CA ALA A 119 -2.16 0.08 -8.42
C ALA A 119 -2.43 -1.40 -8.08
N ASN A 120 -1.38 -2.18 -7.80
CA ASN A 120 -1.46 -3.59 -7.41
C ASN A 120 -1.38 -3.80 -5.89
N LEU A 121 -1.39 -2.70 -5.11
CA LEU A 121 -1.48 -2.77 -3.66
C LEU A 121 -2.94 -2.82 -3.21
N PRO A 122 -3.23 -3.43 -2.05
CA PRO A 122 -4.58 -3.51 -1.53
C PRO A 122 -5.16 -2.12 -1.26
N THR A 123 -6.42 -1.93 -1.62
CA THR A 123 -7.20 -0.73 -1.31
C THR A 123 -7.92 -0.90 0.03
N MET A 124 -8.28 0.22 0.67
CA MET A 124 -9.12 0.18 1.87
C MET A 124 -10.44 -0.58 1.62
N ARG A 125 -10.99 -0.52 0.40
CA ARG A 125 -12.21 -1.23 0.04
C ARG A 125 -12.04 -2.75 0.15
N GLN A 126 -10.90 -3.27 -0.33
CA GLN A 126 -10.57 -4.70 -0.18
C GLN A 126 -10.38 -5.08 1.30
N CYS A 127 -9.78 -4.22 2.12
CA CYS A 127 -9.71 -4.47 3.56
C CYS A 127 -11.12 -4.62 4.18
N PHE A 128 -12.07 -3.79 3.74
CA PHE A 128 -13.43 -3.79 4.25
C PHE A 128 -14.28 -4.99 3.78
N GLU A 129 -13.82 -5.80 2.83
CA GLU A 129 -14.50 -7.05 2.47
C GLU A 129 -14.56 -8.04 3.66
N CYS A 130 -13.59 -7.93 4.59
CA CYS A 130 -13.53 -8.70 5.83
C CYS A 130 -13.60 -7.84 7.11
N HIS A 131 -13.06 -6.61 7.08
CA HIS A 131 -13.04 -5.67 8.20
C HIS A 131 -14.20 -4.65 8.17
N GLY A 132 -15.12 -4.74 7.22
CA GLY A 132 -16.28 -3.85 7.13
C GLY A 132 -17.38 -4.22 8.13
N PRO A 133 -18.30 -3.30 8.43
CA PRO A 133 -19.48 -3.62 9.23
C PRO A 133 -20.37 -4.66 8.53
N PRO A 134 -21.25 -5.37 9.27
CA PRO A 134 -22.23 -6.27 8.68
C PRO A 134 -23.06 -5.58 7.58
N GLY A 135 -23.18 -6.24 6.42
CA GLY A 135 -23.83 -5.67 5.23
C GLY A 135 -22.88 -4.98 4.25
N PHE A 136 -21.66 -4.64 4.69
CA PHE A 136 -20.54 -4.25 3.81
C PHE A 136 -19.58 -5.42 3.59
N ALA A 137 -19.17 -6.09 4.68
CA ALA A 137 -18.35 -7.29 4.63
C ALA A 137 -19.22 -8.53 4.36
N ALA A 138 -18.74 -9.44 3.51
CA ALA A 138 -19.39 -10.74 3.31
C ALA A 138 -19.31 -11.60 4.58
N GLU A 139 -18.22 -11.46 5.34
CA GLU A 139 -18.00 -12.04 6.65
C GLU A 139 -17.28 -11.01 7.54
N ALA A 140 -17.99 -10.40 8.50
CA ALA A 140 -17.42 -9.45 9.45
C ALA A 140 -16.64 -10.18 10.55
N SER A 141 -15.53 -10.82 10.17
CA SER A 141 -14.74 -11.72 11.01
C SER A 141 -13.51 -11.05 11.65
N ALA A 142 -13.23 -9.79 11.32
CA ALA A 142 -12.04 -9.08 11.76
C ALA A 142 -12.36 -7.71 12.39
N PRO A 143 -11.47 -7.16 13.25
CA PRO A 143 -11.68 -5.87 13.91
C PRO A 143 -11.86 -4.74 12.90
N ALA A 144 -12.97 -4.01 13.01
CA ALA A 144 -13.39 -2.98 12.05
C ALA A 144 -13.09 -1.54 12.52
N GLN A 145 -12.57 -1.37 13.74
CA GLN A 145 -12.35 -0.04 14.31
C GLN A 145 -11.23 0.67 13.54
N CYS A 146 -11.42 1.95 13.23
CA CYS A 146 -10.57 2.68 12.31
C CYS A 146 -9.11 2.76 12.81
N GLU A 147 -8.91 2.91 14.12
CA GLU A 147 -7.62 2.98 14.80
C GLU A 147 -6.82 1.67 14.76
N THR A 148 -7.47 0.55 14.43
CA THR A 148 -6.79 -0.74 14.19
C THR A 148 -5.78 -0.59 13.07
N CYS A 149 -6.17 0.14 12.01
CA CYS A 149 -5.36 0.33 10.81
C CYS A 149 -4.80 1.75 10.73
N HIS A 150 -5.51 2.77 11.16
CA HIS A 150 -5.05 4.14 11.04
C HIS A 150 -4.16 4.54 12.22
N LEU A 151 -3.18 5.40 11.92
CA LEU A 151 -2.38 6.04 12.96
C LEU A 151 -3.25 7.01 13.74
N THR A 152 -3.07 7.06 15.06
CA THR A 152 -3.84 7.92 15.96
C THR A 152 -2.99 9.04 16.55
N ARG A 153 -3.67 10.11 16.97
CA ARG A 153 -3.14 11.22 17.76
C ARG A 153 -3.21 10.87 19.26
N PRO A 154 -2.51 11.61 20.13
CA PRO A 154 -2.58 11.41 21.59
C PRO A 154 -3.98 11.60 22.19
N ASP A 155 -4.86 12.37 21.53
CA ASP A 155 -6.26 12.58 21.91
C ASP A 155 -7.19 11.42 21.48
N GLY A 156 -6.63 10.35 20.89
CA GLY A 156 -7.37 9.16 20.48
C GLY A 156 -7.91 9.22 19.05
N MET A 157 -7.96 10.40 18.42
CA MET A 157 -8.51 10.54 17.08
C MET A 157 -7.55 10.06 16.00
N LEU A 158 -8.08 9.74 14.82
CA LEU A 158 -7.23 9.42 13.68
C LEU A 158 -6.33 10.61 13.33
N ARG A 159 -5.09 10.30 12.98
CA ARG A 159 -4.15 11.25 12.44
C ARG A 159 -4.45 11.44 10.96
N THR A 160 -4.97 12.61 10.62
CA THR A 160 -5.31 12.99 9.24
C THR A 160 -4.24 13.86 8.58
N ARG A 161 -3.31 14.44 9.33
CA ARG A 161 -2.25 15.31 8.80
C ARG A 161 -0.88 14.62 8.75
N PHE A 162 -0.29 14.56 7.56
CA PHE A 162 1.03 13.99 7.29
C PHE A 162 1.93 14.96 6.51
N PRO A 163 3.26 14.78 6.54
CA PRO A 163 4.19 15.62 5.75
C PRO A 163 3.89 15.61 4.25
N GLU A 164 3.30 14.52 3.75
CA GLU A 164 2.96 14.36 2.34
C GLU A 164 1.60 14.98 1.95
N GLY A 165 0.78 15.37 2.93
CA GLY A 165 -0.57 15.89 2.71
C GLY A 165 -1.58 15.43 3.77
N GLU A 166 -2.85 15.77 3.54
CA GLU A 166 -3.96 15.34 4.38
C GLU A 166 -4.59 14.02 3.89
N LEU A 167 -4.96 13.16 4.83
CA LEU A 167 -5.70 11.95 4.58
C LEU A 167 -7.15 12.31 4.27
N ASN A 168 -7.53 12.11 3.02
CA ASN A 168 -8.91 12.30 2.57
C ASN A 168 -9.63 10.94 2.57
N PRO A 169 -10.75 10.78 3.29
CA PRO A 169 -11.54 9.56 3.23
C PRO A 169 -12.08 9.31 1.81
N PRO A 170 -12.31 8.05 1.42
CA PRO A 170 -12.78 7.73 0.07
C PRO A 170 -14.28 8.01 -0.11
N ASP A 171 -14.71 8.29 -1.35
CA ASP A 171 -16.12 8.59 -1.67
C ASP A 171 -17.09 7.47 -1.26
N TRP A 172 -16.68 6.22 -1.45
CA TRP A 172 -17.53 5.06 -1.18
C TRP A 172 -17.79 4.87 0.32
N LEU A 173 -17.02 5.52 1.19
CA LEU A 173 -17.23 5.54 2.63
C LEU A 173 -18.23 6.65 2.98
N PHE A 174 -19.51 6.36 2.76
CA PHE A 174 -20.63 7.26 3.11
C PHE A 174 -20.51 8.69 2.53
N SER A 175 -19.91 8.84 1.35
CA SER A 175 -19.65 10.16 0.73
C SER A 175 -18.82 11.11 1.59
N ALA A 176 -17.92 10.58 2.43
CA ALA A 176 -17.13 11.36 3.37
C ALA A 176 -15.97 12.15 2.73
N ARG A 177 -15.70 11.99 1.42
CA ARG A 177 -14.60 12.69 0.74
C ARG A 177 -14.71 14.20 0.89
N HIS A 178 -13.62 14.83 1.29
CA HIS A 178 -13.45 16.27 1.36
C HIS A 178 -12.96 16.81 0.01
N ASP A 179 -13.89 17.09 -0.90
CA ASP A 179 -13.65 17.75 -2.17
C ASP A 179 -14.57 18.99 -2.32
N HIS A 180 -14.60 19.60 -3.50
CA HIS A 180 -15.41 20.79 -3.77
C HIS A 180 -16.93 20.56 -3.59
N GLU A 181 -17.39 19.31 -3.67
CA GLU A 181 -18.80 18.94 -3.49
C GLU A 181 -19.12 18.55 -2.04
N TRP A 182 -18.12 18.47 -1.16
CA TRP A 182 -18.31 18.11 0.26
C TRP A 182 -19.33 19.04 0.95
N LEU A 183 -19.31 20.34 0.65
CA LEU A 183 -20.27 21.30 1.20
C LEU A 183 -21.74 20.95 0.89
N VAL A 184 -22.01 20.24 -0.20
CA VAL A 184 -23.36 19.80 -0.57
C VAL A 184 -23.70 18.45 0.07
N ARG A 185 -22.71 17.55 0.18
CA ARG A 185 -22.91 16.16 0.61
C ARG A 185 -22.86 15.97 2.12
N HIS A 186 -22.06 16.75 2.84
CA HIS A 186 -21.88 16.61 4.28
C HIS A 186 -23.17 16.84 5.07
N ARG A 187 -24.15 17.58 4.55
CA ARG A 187 -25.44 17.78 5.25
C ARG A 187 -26.17 16.48 5.55
N TRP A 188 -26.06 15.50 4.65
CA TRP A 188 -26.70 14.19 4.81
C TRP A 188 -25.78 13.25 5.58
N GLY A 189 -24.48 13.24 5.23
CA GLY A 189 -23.49 12.43 5.92
C GLY A 189 -23.35 12.77 7.40
N GLY A 190 -23.30 14.05 7.76
CA GLY A 190 -23.22 14.49 9.16
C GLY A 190 -24.50 14.20 9.95
N ALA A 191 -25.67 14.25 9.31
CA ALA A 191 -26.94 13.91 9.96
C ALA A 191 -27.08 12.41 10.23
N ASP A 192 -26.73 11.57 9.24
CA ASP A 192 -26.95 10.11 9.31
C ASP A 192 -25.76 9.34 9.88
N GLN A 193 -24.55 9.89 9.77
CA GLN A 193 -23.27 9.23 10.09
C GLN A 193 -22.37 10.10 10.97
N GLY A 194 -22.93 10.97 11.82
CA GLY A 194 -22.13 11.87 12.67
C GLY A 194 -21.08 11.15 13.53
N SER A 195 -21.36 9.92 13.98
CA SER A 195 -20.40 9.10 14.71
C SER A 195 -19.16 8.72 13.88
N LEU A 196 -19.29 8.51 12.58
CA LEU A 196 -18.17 8.26 11.69
C LEU A 196 -17.24 9.47 11.60
N CYS A 197 -17.80 10.68 11.54
CA CYS A 197 -17.02 11.91 11.49
C CYS A 197 -16.22 12.12 12.79
N ALA A 198 -16.80 11.73 13.93
CA ALA A 198 -16.19 11.83 15.25
C ALA A 198 -14.95 10.91 15.44
N GLU A 199 -14.71 9.95 14.54
CA GLU A 199 -13.48 9.14 14.52
C GLU A 199 -12.25 10.00 14.14
N CYS A 200 -12.46 11.05 13.35
CA CYS A 200 -11.40 11.92 12.82
C CYS A 200 -11.43 13.35 13.39
N HIS A 201 -12.62 13.85 13.71
CA HIS A 201 -12.89 15.26 14.05
C HIS A 201 -13.42 15.43 15.47
N GLN A 202 -13.08 16.56 16.09
CA GLN A 202 -13.67 17.02 17.34
C GLN A 202 -14.95 17.80 17.07
N GLU A 203 -15.84 17.83 18.05
CA GLU A 203 -17.05 18.67 18.00
C GLU A 203 -16.71 20.15 17.72
N SER A 204 -15.59 20.62 18.26
CA SER A 204 -15.10 21.98 18.00
C SER A 204 -14.78 22.23 16.52
N ASP A 205 -14.30 21.21 15.79
CA ASP A 205 -13.99 21.35 14.35
C ASP A 205 -15.28 21.63 13.56
N CYS A 206 -16.40 21.01 13.95
CA CYS A 206 -17.71 21.26 13.36
C CYS A 206 -18.17 22.70 13.65
N VAL A 207 -18.08 23.13 14.92
CA VAL A 207 -18.50 24.47 15.36
C VAL A 207 -17.69 25.55 14.67
N ASP A 208 -16.37 25.42 14.62
CA ASP A 208 -15.50 26.43 14.02
C ASP A 208 -15.82 26.62 12.52
N CYS A 209 -16.06 25.54 11.77
CA CYS A 209 -16.47 25.63 10.38
C CYS A 209 -17.85 26.28 10.20
N HIS A 210 -18.84 25.91 11.02
CA HIS A 210 -20.19 26.49 10.97
C HIS A 210 -20.23 27.96 11.41
N ASP A 211 -19.30 28.38 12.28
CA ASP A 211 -19.09 29.76 12.70
C ASP A 211 -18.23 30.57 11.70
N GLY A 212 -17.70 29.93 10.65
CA GLY A 212 -16.89 30.57 9.60
C GLY A 212 -15.48 30.97 10.06
N ARG A 213 -14.88 30.22 10.99
CA ARG A 213 -13.54 30.45 11.53
C ARG A 213 -12.45 29.64 10.82
#